data_AF-B8HI41-F1
#
_entry.id   AF-B8HI41-F1
#
_cell.length_a   1.000
_cell.length_b   1.000
_cell.length_c   1.000
_cell.angle_alpha   90.00
_cell.angle_beta   90.00
_cell.angle_gamma   90.00
#
_symmetry.space_group_name_H-M   'P 1'
#
loop_
_entity.id
_entity.type
_entity.pdbx_description
1 polymer ?
#
loop_
_entity_poly.entity_id
_entity_poly.type
_entity_poly.pdbx_seq_one_letter_code
_entity_poly.pdbx_strand_id
1 'polypeptide(L)' 'MSELNVKTTGRFVRVKGRADPGEVVGTINFGTTGMIRCFEVYFEADGLCATYAINKVHFVEPA' A
#
# COMPACT_ATOMS: atom_id res chain seq x y z
N MET A 1 -17.22 2.75 -23.19
CA MET A 1 -16.61 2.19 -21.96
C MET A 1 -15.25 2.83 -21.86
N SER A 2 -15.08 3.79 -20.95
CA SER A 2 -13.78 4.45 -20.79
C SER A 2 -12.84 3.51 -20.07
N GLU A 3 -11.77 3.08 -20.74
CA GLU A 3 -10.67 2.35 -20.11
C GLU A 3 -10.04 3.25 -19.04
N LEU A 4 -10.26 2.91 -17.78
CA LEU A 4 -9.54 3.49 -16.66
C LEU A 4 -8.09 3.00 -16.77
N ASN A 5 -7.27 3.79 -17.46
CA ASN A 5 -5.85 3.50 -17.64
C ASN A 5 -5.14 3.78 -16.30
N VAL A 6 -5.29 2.86 -15.34
CA VAL A 6 -4.60 2.94 -14.05
C VAL A 6 -3.15 2.60 -14.34
N LYS A 7 -2.33 3.65 -14.41
CA LYS A 7 -0.88 3.54 -14.33
C LYS A 7 -0.55 2.89 -12.98
N THR A 8 -0.43 1.57 -12.96
CA THR A 8 0.15 0.82 -11.83
C THR A 8 1.65 1.06 -11.83
N THR A 9 2.07 2.28 -11.52
CA THR A 9 3.43 2.57 -11.06
C THR A 9 3.61 2.13 -9.59
N GLY A 10 2.72 1.26 -9.11
CA GLY A 10 2.50 0.92 -7.72
C GLY A 10 3.69 0.16 -7.16
N ARG A 11 4.33 0.75 -6.17
CA ARG A 11 5.31 0.03 -5.35
C ARG A 11 4.54 -1.09 -4.65
N PHE A 12 4.95 -2.34 -4.85
CA PHE A 12 4.37 -3.48 -4.14
C PHE A 12 5.01 -3.65 -2.77
N VAL A 13 4.20 -4.07 -1.80
CA VAL A 13 4.62 -4.28 -0.43
C VAL A 13 4.09 -5.58 0.13
N ARG A 14 4.83 -6.17 1.05
CA ARG A 14 4.34 -7.25 1.93
C ARG A 14 4.01 -6.68 3.29
N VAL A 15 2.82 -7.00 3.78
CA VAL A 15 2.38 -6.61 5.11
C VAL A 15 2.51 -7.79 6.06
N LYS A 16 3.06 -7.57 7.26
CA LYS A 16 3.18 -8.63 8.28
C LYS A 16 1.81 -9.21 8.62
N GLY A 17 1.63 -10.52 8.38
CA GLY A 17 0.37 -11.24 8.62
C GLY A 17 -0.48 -11.46 7.35
N ARG A 18 -0.04 -10.93 6.19
CA ARG A 18 -0.62 -11.24 4.87
C ARG A 18 0.30 -12.19 4.10
N ALA A 19 -0.30 -13.06 3.30
CA ALA A 19 0.43 -14.00 2.43
C ALA A 19 0.67 -13.40 1.03
N ASP A 20 -0.25 -12.55 0.59
CA ASP A 20 -0.26 -11.86 -0.69
C ASP A 20 0.42 -10.47 -0.62
N PRO A 21 1.08 -10.01 -1.70
CA PRO A 21 1.56 -8.65 -1.80
C PRO A 21 0.38 -7.69 -2.02
N GLY A 22 0.50 -6.47 -1.49
CA GLY A 22 -0.42 -5.38 -1.76
C GLY A 22 0.25 -4.28 -2.57
N GLU A 23 -0.55 -3.49 -3.27
CA GLU A 23 -0.12 -2.32 -4.03
C GLU A 23 -0.24 -1.06 -3.16
N VAL A 24 0.83 -0.27 -3.05
CA VAL A 24 0.76 1.02 -2.40
C VAL A 24 0.00 1.99 -3.31
N VAL A 25 -1.17 2.41 -2.87
CA VAL A 25 -2.05 3.36 -3.56
C VAL A 25 -1.95 4.78 -2.98
N GLY A 26 -1.39 4.92 -1.77
CA GLY A 26 -1.28 6.20 -1.10
C GLY A 26 -0.35 6.17 0.12
N THR A 27 -0.08 7.35 0.64
CA THR A 27 0.68 7.54 1.88
C THR A 27 0.02 8.62 2.72
N ILE A 28 -0.17 8.34 4.00
CA ILE A 28 -0.78 9.26 4.94
C ILE A 28 0.10 9.42 6.17
N ASN A 29 0.18 10.65 6.67
CA ASN A 29 0.91 10.98 7.88
C ASN A 29 -0.10 11.26 9.00
N PHE A 30 -0.03 10.50 10.08
CA PHE A 30 -0.86 10.74 11.27
C PHE A 30 -0.06 11.51 12.33
N GLY A 31 -0.62 12.63 12.80
CA GLY A 31 -0.09 13.45 13.89
C GLY A 31 0.53 14.79 13.45
N THR A 32 0.41 15.80 14.31
CA THR A 32 0.94 17.17 14.12
C THR A 32 2.47 17.23 14.06
N THR A 33 3.17 16.15 14.38
CA THR A 33 4.63 16.11 14.56
C THR A 33 5.27 14.89 13.90
N GLY A 34 4.85 14.54 12.68
CA GLY A 34 5.67 13.78 11.71
C GLY A 34 6.14 12.36 12.07
N MET A 35 5.66 11.73 13.15
CA MET A 35 6.24 10.47 13.64
C MET A 35 5.57 9.18 13.13
N ILE A 36 4.33 9.22 12.62
CA ILE A 36 3.65 8.01 12.15
C ILE A 36 3.38 8.12 10.65
N ARG A 37 4.26 7.47 9.87
CA ARG A 37 4.07 7.26 8.43
C ARG A 37 3.27 5.99 8.20
N CYS A 38 2.17 6.10 7.47
CA CYS A 38 1.36 4.97 7.05
C CYS A 38 1.25 4.90 5.53
N PHE A 39 1.07 3.68 5.03
CA PHE A 39 0.81 3.37 3.63
C PHE A 39 -0.64 2.93 3.47
N GLU A 40 -1.33 3.48 2.48
CA GLU A 40 -2.59 2.92 2.01
C GLU A 40 -2.26 1.85 0.99
N VAL A 41 -2.71 0.63 1.27
CA VAL A 41 -2.39 -0.56 0.52
C VAL A 41 -3.68 -1.22 0.04
N TYR A 42 -3.75 -1.48 -1.26
CA TYR A 42 -4.78 -2.28 -1.88
C TYR A 42 -4.30 -3.72 -2.03
N PHE A 43 -5.14 -4.67 -1.67
CA PHE A 43 -4.90 -6.09 -1.93
C PHE A 43 -5.91 -6.63 -2.92
N GLU A 44 -5.41 -7.10 -4.06
CA GLU A 44 -6.24 -7.62 -5.15
C GLU A 44 -6.94 -8.93 -4.77
N ALA A 45 -6.29 -9.78 -3.96
CA ALA A 45 -6.79 -11.10 -3.62
C ALA A 45 -8.16 -11.07 -2.92
N ASP A 46 -8.45 -10.02 -2.15
CA ASP A 46 -9.70 -9.86 -1.41
C ASP A 46 -10.39 -8.50 -1.65
N GLY A 47 -9.85 -7.66 -2.53
CA GLY A 47 -10.40 -6.35 -2.86
C GLY A 47 -10.35 -5.35 -1.69
N LEU A 48 -9.42 -5.53 -0.75
CA LEU A 48 -9.34 -4.74 0.48
C LEU A 48 -8.38 -3.55 0.34
N CYS A 49 -8.85 -2.35 0.70
CA CYS A 49 -8.01 -1.18 0.93
C CYS A 49 -7.86 -0.92 2.43
N ALA A 50 -6.63 -0.89 2.94
CA ALA A 50 -6.36 -0.59 4.34
C ALA A 50 -5.08 0.21 4.55
N THR A 51 -5.01 0.90 5.69
CA THR A 51 -3.88 1.74 6.07
C THR A 51 -2.97 1.01 7.06
N TYR A 52 -1.68 0.90 6.74
CA TYR A 52 -0.69 0.20 7.55
C TYR A 52 0.45 1.13 7.97
N ALA A 53 0.86 1.06 9.23
CA ALA A 53 2.05 1.75 9.71
C ALA A 53 3.31 1.21 9.02
N ILE A 54 4.30 2.08 8.75
CA ILE A 54 5.55 1.73 8.06
C ILE A 54 6.28 0.52 8.65
N ASN A 55 6.23 0.32 9.97
CA ASN A 55 6.90 -0.80 10.64
C ASN A 55 6.21 -2.16 10.42
N LYS A 56 5.04 -2.19 9.77
CA LYS A 56 4.33 -3.41 9.35
C LYS A 56 4.50 -3.71 7.86
N VAL A 57 5.14 -2.81 7.11
CA VAL A 57 5.24 -2.82 5.65
C VAL A 57 6.70 -3.11 5.25
N HIS A 58 6.88 -4.13 4.41
CA HIS A 58 8.16 -4.45 3.78
C HIS A 58 8.04 -4.19 2.29
N PHE A 59 8.94 -3.37 1.73
CA PHE A 59 8.96 -3.12 0.30
C PHE A 59 9.45 -4.36 -0.44
N VAL A 60 8.72 -4.72 -1.49
CA VAL A 60 9.17 -5.69 -2.47
C VAL A 60 9.68 -4.86 -3.65
N GLU A 61 10.91 -5.11 -4.09
CA GLU A 61 11.52 -4.34 -5.19
C GLU A 61 10.61 -4.34 -6.43
N PRO A 62 10.60 -3.25 -7.22
CA PRO A 62 9.93 -3.24 -8.49
C PRO A 62 10.61 -4.25 -9.42
N ALA A 63 9.81 -4.96 -10.23
CA ALA A 63 10.31 -5.71 -11.38
C ALA A 63 10.99 -4.77 -12.40
#